data_AF-A0A952GIC8-F1
#
_entry.id   AF-A0A952GIC8-F1
#
_cell.length_a   1.000
_cell.length_b   1.000
_cell.length_c   1.000
_cell.angle_alpha   90.00
_cell.angle_beta   90.00
_cell.angle_gamma   90.00
#
_symmetry.space_group_name_H-M   'P 1'
#
loop_
_entity.id
_entity.type
_entity.pdbx_description
1 polymer ?
#
loop_
_entity_poly.entity_id
_entity_poly.type
_entity_poly.pdbx_seq_one_letter_code
_entity_poly.pdbx_strand_id
1 'polypeptide(L)'
;WGQRLAGLMQVDVMQAVSYLRSLPQLDSARIGTVGYSMGAFVSGITGAIDTRIHAVLLSGGGTFDGPHEYFDTGKLPCQAPPYRALAVLGDRGPILYTLNAERGPMYVMNGDADTVMKMSDHPPAWFAATRERAANLMGTEEGLFTTVLYPGISHRTSWVNLDGMLWLNHQLHFAFWDEAGIRAAGTTHISEWIQKNNVEISKNYIREDREGGLDAVGTGFPGIPRADLMVLSEEQWKRGQKQLLYESWAAEMQARNAAR
;
A
#
# COMPACT_ATOMS: atom_id res chain seq x y z
N TRP A 1 -20.51 6.09 3.86
CA TRP A 1 -19.14 5.64 3.56
C TRP A 1 -19.16 4.11 3.54
N GLY A 2 -18.67 3.44 2.49
CA GLY A 2 -18.59 1.96 2.47
C GLY A 2 -19.53 1.17 1.55
N GLN A 3 -20.17 1.75 0.53
CA GLN A 3 -20.98 0.95 -0.42
C GLN A 3 -20.19 0.44 -1.64
N ARG A 4 -18.94 0.88 -1.82
CA ARG A 4 -18.03 0.46 -2.89
C ARG A 4 -16.79 -0.20 -2.29
N LEU A 5 -16.16 -1.10 -3.04
CA LEU A 5 -15.08 -1.97 -2.55
C LEU A 5 -13.98 -1.23 -1.76
N ALA A 6 -13.37 -0.16 -2.30
CA ALA A 6 -12.35 0.58 -1.54
C ALA A 6 -12.89 1.24 -0.27
N GLY A 7 -14.16 1.68 -0.27
CA GLY A 7 -14.80 2.21 0.93
C GLY A 7 -14.99 1.15 2.02
N LEU A 8 -15.28 -0.09 1.64
CA LEU A 8 -15.33 -1.21 2.58
C LEU A 8 -13.93 -1.52 3.11
N MET A 9 -12.92 -1.56 2.25
CA MET A 9 -11.53 -1.77 2.67
C MET A 9 -11.02 -0.67 3.61
N GLN A 10 -11.42 0.59 3.39
CA GLN A 10 -11.13 1.70 4.30
C GLN A 10 -11.78 1.47 5.67
N VAL A 11 -13.04 1.04 5.70
CA VAL A 11 -13.74 0.69 6.94
C VAL A 11 -13.02 -0.45 7.66
N ASP A 12 -12.57 -1.48 6.95
CA ASP A 12 -11.80 -2.59 7.55
C ASP A 12 -10.53 -2.10 8.23
N VAL A 13 -9.78 -1.19 7.59
CA VAL A 13 -8.60 -0.55 8.21
C VAL A 13 -9.00 0.25 9.47
N MET A 14 -10.08 1.04 9.40
CA MET A 14 -10.57 1.79 10.57
C MET A 14 -11.05 0.89 11.72
N GLN A 15 -11.58 -0.30 11.42
CA GLN A 15 -11.93 -1.30 12.42
C GLN A 15 -10.69 -1.95 13.02
N ALA A 16 -9.67 -2.26 12.20
CA ALA A 16 -8.38 -2.75 12.69
C ALA A 16 -7.74 -1.75 13.66
N VAL A 17 -7.76 -0.44 13.35
CA VAL A 17 -7.31 0.62 14.28
C VAL A 17 -8.11 0.59 15.58
N SER A 18 -9.43 0.46 15.50
CA SER A 18 -10.30 0.37 16.69
C SER A 18 -9.94 -0.83 17.57
N TYR A 19 -9.69 -1.98 16.95
CA TYR A 19 -9.25 -3.19 17.65
C TYR A 19 -7.89 -3.00 18.31
N LEU A 20 -6.87 -2.51 17.58
CA LEU A 20 -5.53 -2.27 18.13
C LEU A 20 -5.57 -1.32 19.33
N ARG A 21 -6.37 -0.24 19.27
CA ARG A 21 -6.55 0.70 20.39
C ARG A 21 -7.23 0.10 21.61
N SER A 22 -7.94 -1.02 21.47
CA SER A 22 -8.55 -1.73 22.59
C SER A 22 -7.57 -2.65 23.33
N LEU A 23 -6.39 -2.93 22.75
CA LEU A 23 -5.40 -3.83 23.32
C LEU A 23 -4.51 -3.09 24.33
N PRO A 24 -4.52 -3.46 25.62
CA PRO A 24 -3.76 -2.74 26.65
C PRO A 24 -2.23 -2.84 26.47
N GLN A 25 -1.76 -3.81 25.70
CA GLN A 25 -0.35 -4.00 25.38
C GLN A 25 0.14 -3.11 24.22
N LEU A 26 -0.73 -2.35 23.56
CA LEU A 26 -0.37 -1.47 22.45
C LEU A 26 -0.47 -0.01 22.85
N ASP A 27 0.47 0.79 22.36
CA ASP A 27 0.36 2.24 22.45
C ASP A 27 -0.61 2.77 21.39
N SER A 28 -1.81 3.13 21.85
CA SER A 28 -2.87 3.66 21.00
C SER A 28 -2.51 4.96 20.26
N ALA A 29 -1.46 5.68 20.68
CA ALA A 29 -0.97 6.89 20.03
C ALA A 29 0.06 6.63 18.91
N ARG A 30 0.54 5.39 18.76
CA ARG A 30 1.60 5.01 17.81
C ARG A 30 1.16 3.88 16.88
N ILE A 31 -0.01 4.03 16.26
CA ILE A 31 -0.53 3.08 15.27
C ILE A 31 -0.22 3.59 13.87
N GLY A 32 0.61 2.88 13.12
CA GLY A 32 0.91 3.18 11.72
C GLY A 32 0.19 2.28 10.74
N THR A 33 0.02 2.73 9.49
CA THR A 33 -0.42 1.88 8.38
C THR A 33 0.62 1.86 7.27
N VAL A 34 0.93 0.68 6.75
CA VAL A 34 1.67 0.49 5.50
C VAL A 34 0.69 0.09 4.39
N GLY A 35 0.90 0.57 3.18
CA GLY A 35 0.06 0.23 2.03
C GLY A 35 0.88 -0.02 0.77
N TYR A 36 0.57 -1.09 0.06
CA TYR A 36 1.18 -1.45 -1.22
C TYR A 36 0.19 -1.36 -2.37
N SER A 37 0.52 -0.72 -3.49
CA SER A 37 -0.30 -0.81 -4.70
C SER A 37 -1.75 -0.33 -4.44
N MET A 38 -2.76 -1.17 -4.69
CA MET A 38 -4.14 -0.89 -4.26
C MET A 38 -4.25 -0.63 -2.74
N GLY A 39 -3.46 -1.32 -1.91
CA GLY A 39 -3.35 -1.04 -0.48
C GLY A 39 -2.80 0.36 -0.19
N ALA A 40 -1.92 0.91 -1.02
CA ALA A 40 -1.47 2.30 -0.86
C ALA A 40 -2.60 3.31 -1.12
N PHE A 41 -3.45 3.04 -2.13
CA PHE A 41 -4.66 3.83 -2.38
C PHE A 41 -5.62 3.79 -1.19
N VAL A 42 -5.87 2.59 -0.64
CA VAL A 42 -6.75 2.41 0.53
C VAL A 42 -6.16 3.07 1.78
N SER A 43 -4.90 2.80 2.12
CA SER A 43 -4.25 3.31 3.32
C SER A 43 -4.05 4.82 3.28
N GLY A 44 -3.71 5.41 2.12
CA GLY A 44 -3.54 6.86 2.02
C GLY A 44 -4.83 7.64 2.14
N ILE A 45 -5.94 7.13 1.58
CA ILE A 45 -7.27 7.74 1.80
C ILE A 45 -7.75 7.49 3.24
N THR A 46 -7.54 6.29 3.79
CA THR A 46 -7.90 6.01 5.19
C THR A 46 -7.14 6.93 6.13
N GLY A 47 -5.86 7.14 5.87
CA GLY A 47 -5.01 8.07 6.62
C GLY A 47 -5.52 9.51 6.59
N ALA A 48 -6.15 9.95 5.49
CA ALA A 48 -6.76 11.27 5.39
C ALA A 48 -8.05 11.42 6.23
N ILE A 49 -8.76 10.33 6.51
CA ILE A 49 -10.08 10.37 7.17
C ILE A 49 -10.10 9.79 8.58
N ASP A 50 -9.09 9.02 8.98
CA ASP A 50 -8.96 8.42 10.30
C ASP A 50 -7.76 9.03 11.05
N THR A 51 -8.04 10.08 11.81
CA THR A 51 -7.05 10.82 12.62
C THR A 51 -6.46 10.02 13.77
N ARG A 52 -6.92 8.78 13.98
CA ARG A 52 -6.39 7.86 15.00
C ARG A 52 -5.16 7.09 14.50
N ILE A 53 -4.91 7.10 13.20
CA ILE A 53 -3.65 6.63 12.62
C ILE A 53 -2.60 7.69 12.91
N HIS A 54 -1.40 7.28 13.33
CA HIS A 54 -0.28 8.17 13.63
C HIS A 54 0.58 8.45 12.40
N ALA A 55 0.93 7.40 11.65
CA ALA A 55 1.86 7.47 10.53
C ALA A 55 1.40 6.61 9.35
N VAL A 56 1.66 7.07 8.13
CA VAL A 56 1.30 6.33 6.90
C VAL A 56 2.50 6.20 5.97
N LEU A 57 2.81 4.96 5.59
CA LEU A 57 3.82 4.67 4.57
C LEU A 57 3.16 3.99 3.37
N LEU A 58 3.32 4.60 2.20
CA LEU A 58 2.79 4.12 0.94
C LEU A 58 3.94 3.63 0.06
N SER A 59 3.80 2.46 -0.56
CA SER A 59 4.76 1.98 -1.54
C SER A 59 4.09 1.46 -2.81
N GLY A 60 4.73 1.71 -3.95
CA GLY A 60 4.10 1.45 -5.26
C GLY A 60 2.74 2.13 -5.34
N GLY A 61 2.64 3.41 -4.96
CA GLY A 61 1.38 4.13 -4.80
C GLY A 61 1.56 5.60 -4.41
N GLY A 62 0.52 6.20 -3.83
CA GLY A 62 0.55 7.62 -3.45
C GLY A 62 0.48 8.59 -4.64
N THR A 63 0.21 8.14 -5.86
CA THR A 63 0.05 9.03 -7.02
C THR A 63 -1.35 9.68 -7.06
N PHE A 64 -1.82 10.24 -5.93
CA PHE A 64 -3.15 10.87 -5.84
C PHE A 64 -3.22 12.08 -6.77
N ASP A 65 -3.94 11.91 -7.86
CA ASP A 65 -3.89 12.76 -9.05
C ASP A 65 -5.16 13.60 -9.23
N GLY A 66 -5.12 14.52 -10.17
CA GLY A 66 -6.17 15.49 -10.43
C GLY A 66 -7.39 14.90 -11.15
N PRO A 67 -8.40 15.73 -11.41
CA PRO A 67 -9.47 15.39 -12.33
C PRO A 67 -8.97 15.00 -13.72
N HIS A 68 -9.59 13.95 -14.29
CA HIS A 68 -9.27 13.39 -15.61
C HIS A 68 -7.90 12.71 -15.74
N GLU A 69 -7.20 12.44 -14.63
CA GLU A 69 -5.91 11.77 -14.62
C GLU A 69 -6.03 10.24 -14.41
N TYR A 70 -4.93 9.56 -14.07
CA TYR A 70 -4.79 8.11 -13.97
C TYR A 70 -5.86 7.43 -13.10
N PHE A 71 -6.06 7.83 -11.84
CA PHE A 71 -7.05 7.19 -10.98
C PHE A 71 -8.48 7.54 -11.41
N ASP A 72 -8.70 8.73 -11.97
CA ASP A 72 -10.02 9.19 -12.38
C ASP A 72 -10.53 8.49 -13.66
N THR A 73 -9.63 8.24 -14.60
CA THR A 73 -9.89 7.59 -15.90
C THR A 73 -9.61 6.09 -15.91
N GLY A 74 -9.06 5.56 -14.83
CA GLY A 74 -8.74 4.15 -14.69
C GLY A 74 -9.93 3.22 -14.91
N LYS A 75 -9.62 2.01 -15.39
CA LYS A 75 -10.61 0.93 -15.60
C LYS A 75 -10.78 0.02 -14.38
N LEU A 76 -9.91 0.16 -13.37
CA LEU A 76 -9.91 -0.70 -12.19
C LEU A 76 -11.10 -0.36 -11.28
N PRO A 77 -12.07 -1.28 -11.11
CA PRO A 77 -13.31 -1.00 -10.37
C PRO A 77 -13.08 -0.75 -8.88
N CYS A 78 -11.96 -1.25 -8.34
CA CYS A 78 -11.55 -1.06 -6.96
C CYS A 78 -10.95 0.32 -6.67
N GLN A 79 -10.47 1.06 -7.68
CA GLN A 79 -9.80 2.35 -7.49
C GLN A 79 -10.55 3.50 -8.17
N ALA A 80 -10.89 3.36 -9.46
CA ALA A 80 -11.39 4.48 -10.25
C ALA A 80 -12.81 4.94 -9.86
N PRO A 81 -13.83 4.06 -9.74
CA PRO A 81 -15.13 4.50 -9.24
C PRO A 81 -15.09 5.09 -7.82
N PRO A 82 -14.32 4.53 -6.86
CA PRO A 82 -14.11 5.18 -5.57
C PRO A 82 -13.41 6.54 -5.66
N TYR A 83 -12.39 6.68 -6.50
CA TYR A 83 -11.69 7.94 -6.67
C TYR A 83 -12.56 9.03 -7.29
N ARG A 84 -13.36 8.67 -8.31
CA ARG A 84 -14.41 9.53 -8.89
C ARG A 84 -15.41 10.02 -7.85
N ALA A 85 -15.72 9.22 -6.83
CA ALA A 85 -16.64 9.63 -5.77
C ALA A 85 -16.06 10.78 -4.91
N LEU A 86 -14.75 10.99 -4.94
CA LEU A 86 -14.07 12.11 -4.29
C LEU A 86 -14.05 13.38 -5.16
N ALA A 87 -14.71 13.41 -6.33
CA ALA A 87 -14.72 14.57 -7.22
C ALA A 87 -15.25 15.86 -6.58
N VAL A 88 -16.06 15.75 -5.52
CA VAL A 88 -16.53 16.90 -4.73
C VAL A 88 -15.38 17.71 -4.11
N LEU A 89 -14.20 17.10 -3.94
CA LEU A 89 -13.00 17.78 -3.43
C LEU A 89 -12.35 18.69 -4.47
N GLY A 90 -12.66 18.56 -5.78
CA GLY A 90 -11.94 19.30 -6.82
C GLY A 90 -10.52 18.76 -7.01
N ASP A 91 -9.50 19.48 -6.55
CA ASP A 91 -8.09 19.04 -6.61
C ASP A 91 -7.79 18.01 -5.50
N ARG A 92 -8.25 16.78 -5.74
CA ARG A 92 -8.26 15.66 -4.78
C ARG A 92 -6.88 15.35 -4.20
N GLY A 93 -5.84 15.35 -5.03
CA GLY A 93 -4.48 15.00 -4.63
C GLY A 93 -3.96 15.85 -3.47
N PRO A 94 -3.80 17.18 -3.68
CA PRO A 94 -3.41 18.11 -2.65
C PRO A 94 -4.28 18.06 -1.40
N ILE A 95 -5.61 17.95 -1.54
CA ILE A 95 -6.52 17.86 -0.38
C ILE A 95 -6.26 16.58 0.44
N LEU A 96 -6.12 15.42 -0.21
CA LEU A 96 -5.79 14.18 0.49
C LEU A 96 -4.44 14.28 1.21
N TYR A 97 -3.47 14.95 0.62
CA TYR A 97 -2.16 15.17 1.23
C TYR A 97 -2.21 16.16 2.40
N THR A 98 -3.00 17.24 2.29
CA THR A 98 -3.28 18.17 3.38
C THR A 98 -3.91 17.46 4.57
N LEU A 99 -4.97 16.67 4.34
CA LEU A 99 -5.64 15.91 5.40
C LEU A 99 -4.71 14.90 6.08
N ASN A 100 -3.82 14.26 5.31
CA ASN A 100 -2.80 13.40 5.89
C ASN A 100 -1.80 14.18 6.74
N ALA A 101 -1.36 15.36 6.29
CA ALA A 101 -0.42 16.20 7.02
C ALA A 101 -0.99 16.75 8.33
N GLU A 102 -2.28 17.09 8.37
CA GLU A 102 -2.98 17.48 9.61
C GLU A 102 -3.02 16.35 10.65
N ARG A 103 -3.02 15.10 10.19
CA ARG A 103 -3.03 13.90 11.05
C ARG A 103 -1.63 13.54 11.54
N GLY A 104 -0.63 13.55 10.66
CA GLY A 104 0.71 13.08 10.97
C GLY A 104 1.51 12.62 9.76
N PRO A 105 2.76 12.20 9.96
CA PRO A 105 3.73 12.03 8.90
C PRO A 105 3.33 10.96 7.87
N MET A 106 3.61 11.27 6.61
CA MET A 106 3.41 10.37 5.48
C MET A 106 4.70 10.22 4.66
N TYR A 107 5.01 8.98 4.27
CA TYR A 107 6.14 8.68 3.39
C TYR A 107 5.69 7.87 2.18
N VAL A 108 6.08 8.31 0.98
CA VAL A 108 5.71 7.70 -0.30
C VAL A 108 6.96 7.15 -0.99
N MET A 109 6.98 5.84 -1.24
CA MET A 109 8.16 5.10 -1.69
C MET A 109 7.88 4.37 -3.01
N ASN A 110 8.39 4.88 -4.12
CA ASN A 110 8.13 4.32 -5.45
C ASN A 110 9.42 4.02 -6.22
N GLY A 111 9.37 3.06 -7.14
CA GLY A 111 10.39 2.95 -8.18
C GLY A 111 10.08 3.91 -9.33
N ASP A 112 11.08 4.55 -9.92
CA ASP A 112 10.84 5.51 -11.02
C ASP A 112 10.44 4.84 -12.35
N ALA A 113 10.69 3.54 -12.49
CA ALA A 113 10.29 2.71 -13.62
C ALA A 113 8.98 1.93 -13.36
N ASP A 114 8.22 2.30 -12.32
CA ASP A 114 6.93 1.69 -12.01
C ASP A 114 5.86 2.10 -13.04
N THR A 115 5.56 1.16 -13.94
CA THR A 115 4.53 1.32 -14.98
C THR A 115 3.11 1.06 -14.46
N VAL A 116 2.95 0.44 -13.29
CA VAL A 116 1.63 0.20 -12.68
C VAL A 116 1.09 1.52 -12.14
N MET A 117 1.93 2.30 -11.46
CA MET A 117 1.60 3.64 -10.95
C MET A 117 1.86 4.78 -11.94
N LYS A 118 2.21 4.45 -13.20
CA LYS A 118 2.52 5.40 -14.26
C LYS A 118 3.54 6.47 -13.84
N MET A 119 4.68 6.04 -13.30
CA MET A 119 5.70 6.97 -12.79
C MET A 119 6.34 7.85 -13.87
N SER A 120 6.20 7.50 -15.16
CA SER A 120 6.51 8.40 -16.28
C SER A 120 5.72 9.71 -16.23
N ASP A 121 4.48 9.65 -15.74
CA ASP A 121 3.54 10.77 -15.63
C ASP A 121 3.61 11.41 -14.23
N HIS A 122 4.22 10.72 -13.27
CA HIS A 122 4.42 11.15 -11.88
C HIS A 122 5.91 11.25 -11.50
N PRO A 123 6.75 12.00 -12.25
CA PRO A 123 8.16 12.20 -11.92
C PRO A 123 8.34 13.02 -10.63
N PRO A 124 9.57 13.20 -10.09
CA PRO A 124 9.82 14.04 -8.92
C PRO A 124 9.15 15.43 -8.98
N ALA A 125 9.16 16.07 -10.16
CA ALA A 125 8.53 17.37 -10.36
C ALA A 125 7.01 17.36 -10.16
N TRP A 126 6.33 16.25 -10.45
CA TRP A 126 4.90 16.10 -10.20
C TRP A 126 4.60 16.03 -8.70
N PHE A 127 5.40 15.29 -7.94
CA PHE A 127 5.27 15.25 -6.47
C PHE A 127 5.58 16.62 -5.86
N ALA A 128 6.62 17.31 -6.33
CA ALA A 128 6.96 18.66 -5.88
C ALA A 128 5.81 19.65 -6.14
N ALA A 129 5.23 19.65 -7.34
CA ALA A 129 4.09 20.49 -7.67
C ALA A 129 2.86 20.17 -6.81
N THR A 130 2.59 18.88 -6.57
CA THR A 130 1.47 18.45 -5.71
C THR A 130 1.69 18.86 -4.26
N ARG A 131 2.92 18.76 -3.77
CA ARG A 131 3.31 19.24 -2.44
C ARG A 131 3.16 20.76 -2.32
N GLU A 132 3.54 21.52 -3.33
CA GLU A 132 3.35 22.98 -3.38
C GLU A 132 1.85 23.35 -3.30
N ARG A 133 0.99 22.66 -4.08
CA ARG A 133 -0.46 22.88 -4.00
C ARG A 133 -1.03 22.53 -2.62
N ALA A 134 -0.55 21.45 -1.99
CA ALA A 134 -0.96 21.07 -0.63
C ALA A 134 -0.49 22.09 0.42
N ALA A 135 0.73 22.62 0.28
CA ALA A 135 1.27 23.67 1.13
C ALA A 135 0.44 24.96 1.04
N ASN A 136 0.03 25.34 -0.18
CA ASN A 136 -0.83 26.50 -0.41
C ASN A 136 -2.21 26.35 0.24
N LEU A 137 -2.77 25.13 0.27
CA LEU A 137 -4.03 24.85 0.97
C LEU A 137 -3.87 24.95 2.50
N MET A 138 -2.74 24.48 3.03
CA MET A 138 -2.46 24.47 4.47
C MET A 138 -1.96 25.81 5.03
N GLY A 139 -1.30 26.63 4.19
CA GLY A 139 -0.52 27.78 4.64
C GLY A 139 0.82 27.42 5.30
N THR A 140 1.25 26.15 5.24
CA THR A 140 2.53 25.67 5.76
C THR A 140 2.99 24.42 5.01
N GLU A 141 4.28 24.15 5.04
CA GLU A 141 4.89 22.91 4.53
C GLU A 141 5.11 21.84 5.61
N GLU A 142 4.89 22.20 6.87
CA GLU A 142 5.08 21.30 8.01
C GLU A 142 4.14 20.09 7.92
N GLY A 143 4.68 18.90 8.19
CA GLY A 143 3.91 17.65 8.18
C GLY A 143 3.54 17.11 6.79
N LEU A 144 3.78 17.86 5.71
CA LEU A 144 3.55 17.38 4.35
C LEU A 144 4.39 16.12 4.06
N PHE A 145 3.83 15.27 3.21
CA PHE A 145 4.44 14.00 2.82
C PHE A 145 5.85 14.18 2.26
N THR A 146 6.69 13.16 2.48
CA THR A 146 7.99 13.02 1.83
C THR A 146 7.95 11.90 0.81
N THR A 147 8.89 11.94 -0.15
CA THR A 147 8.97 10.95 -1.24
C THR A 147 10.38 10.40 -1.39
N VAL A 148 10.48 9.13 -1.76
CA VAL A 148 11.70 8.52 -2.32
C VAL A 148 11.35 7.82 -3.62
N LEU A 149 12.14 8.09 -4.67
CA LEU A 149 12.05 7.41 -5.95
C LEU A 149 13.33 6.59 -6.19
N TYR A 150 13.19 5.28 -6.37
CA TYR A 150 14.32 4.38 -6.61
C TYR A 150 14.62 4.26 -8.12
N PRO A 151 15.83 4.61 -8.59
CA PRO A 151 16.17 4.56 -10.01
C PRO A 151 16.16 3.15 -10.60
N GLY A 152 15.52 2.97 -11.76
CA GLY A 152 15.43 1.71 -12.49
C GLY A 152 14.54 0.66 -11.84
N ILE A 153 13.89 0.99 -10.73
CA ILE A 153 13.06 0.09 -9.97
C ILE A 153 11.60 0.23 -10.42
N SER A 154 10.89 -0.88 -10.49
CA SER A 154 9.48 -0.96 -10.83
C SER A 154 8.62 -1.12 -9.56
N HIS A 155 7.43 -1.71 -9.72
CA HIS A 155 6.40 -1.80 -8.67
C HIS A 155 6.75 -2.86 -7.60
N ARG A 156 7.09 -2.41 -6.37
CA ARG A 156 7.45 -3.31 -5.26
C ARG A 156 7.16 -2.75 -3.87
N THR A 157 7.30 -3.59 -2.86
CA THR A 157 6.97 -3.35 -1.44
C THR A 157 8.10 -2.69 -0.66
N SER A 158 8.54 -1.49 -1.04
CA SER A 158 9.79 -0.89 -0.53
C SER A 158 9.82 -0.55 0.97
N TRP A 159 8.72 -0.67 1.72
CA TRP A 159 8.71 -0.34 3.16
C TRP A 159 9.59 -1.27 4.02
N VAL A 160 9.94 -2.45 3.51
CA VAL A 160 10.88 -3.38 4.16
C VAL A 160 12.35 -3.10 3.80
N ASN A 161 12.63 -2.14 2.91
CA ASN A 161 13.98 -1.64 2.70
C ASN A 161 14.48 -0.89 3.94
N LEU A 162 15.80 -0.65 4.01
CA LEU A 162 16.43 0.02 5.15
C LEU A 162 15.80 1.38 5.49
N ASP A 163 15.60 2.23 4.49
CA ASP A 163 14.99 3.56 4.66
C ASP A 163 13.53 3.48 5.14
N GLY A 164 12.74 2.55 4.59
CA GLY A 164 11.36 2.31 5.04
C GLY A 164 11.30 1.85 6.50
N MET A 165 12.15 0.89 6.88
CA MET A 165 12.21 0.37 8.25
C MET A 165 12.71 1.39 9.26
N LEU A 166 13.71 2.20 8.89
CA LEU A 166 14.19 3.30 9.71
C LEU A 166 13.12 4.37 9.90
N TRP A 167 12.41 4.74 8.83
CA TRP A 167 11.32 5.71 8.92
C TRP A 167 10.20 5.19 9.83
N LEU A 168 9.77 3.93 9.66
CA LEU A 168 8.74 3.33 10.50
C LEU A 168 9.18 3.29 11.97
N ASN A 169 10.43 2.92 12.25
CA ASN A 169 10.94 2.92 13.61
C ASN A 169 10.98 4.32 14.23
N HIS A 170 11.34 5.33 13.45
CA HIS A 170 11.33 6.72 13.91
C HIS A 170 9.91 7.18 14.29
N GLN A 171 8.87 6.75 13.55
CA GLN A 171 7.48 7.13 13.88
C GLN A 171 6.86 6.27 14.99
N LEU A 172 7.16 4.97 15.01
CA LEU A 172 6.44 4.00 15.85
C LEU A 172 7.22 3.56 17.09
N HIS A 173 8.55 3.76 17.11
CA HIS A 173 9.49 3.28 18.11
C HIS A 173 9.33 1.78 18.36
N PHE A 174 9.84 0.95 17.45
CA PHE A 174 9.72 -0.49 17.56
C PHE A 174 10.28 -0.99 18.89
N ALA A 175 9.51 -1.86 19.56
CA ALA A 175 9.87 -2.35 20.89
C ALA A 175 11.14 -3.21 20.90
N PHE A 176 11.44 -3.87 19.78
CA PHE A 176 12.53 -4.86 19.70
C PHE A 176 13.72 -4.40 18.88
N TRP A 177 13.55 -3.38 18.02
CA TRP A 177 14.58 -2.91 17.10
C TRP A 177 14.74 -1.39 17.24
N ASP A 178 15.90 -0.95 17.72
CA ASP A 178 16.30 0.44 17.60
C ASP A 178 16.99 0.69 16.25
N GLU A 179 17.36 1.94 15.98
CA GLU A 179 18.02 2.30 14.71
C GLU A 179 19.34 1.54 14.50
N ALA A 180 20.15 1.38 15.55
CA ALA A 180 21.41 0.65 15.46
C ALA A 180 21.16 -0.83 15.12
N GLY A 181 20.17 -1.45 15.75
CA GLY A 181 19.72 -2.81 15.49
C GLY A 181 19.22 -2.99 14.06
N ILE A 182 18.41 -2.07 13.54
CA ILE A 182 17.92 -2.08 12.15
C ILE A 182 19.08 -2.07 11.15
N ARG A 183 20.06 -1.19 11.38
CA ARG A 183 21.25 -1.08 10.51
C ARG A 183 22.15 -2.32 10.60
N ALA A 184 22.24 -2.95 11.77
CA ALA A 184 23.05 -4.14 12.00
C ALA A 184 22.35 -5.45 11.60
N ALA A 185 21.05 -5.44 11.32
CA ALA A 185 20.26 -6.64 11.05
C ALA A 185 20.63 -7.39 9.76
N GLY A 186 21.42 -6.74 8.88
CA GLY A 186 21.69 -7.22 7.53
C GLY A 186 20.45 -7.16 6.64
N THR A 187 20.55 -7.73 5.44
CA THR A 187 19.43 -7.82 4.49
C THR A 187 19.29 -9.23 3.93
N THR A 188 18.08 -9.55 3.49
CA THR A 188 17.76 -10.73 2.70
C THR A 188 17.32 -10.30 1.32
N HIS A 189 18.07 -10.74 0.31
CA HIS A 189 17.65 -10.58 -1.08
C HIS A 189 16.50 -11.56 -1.38
N ILE A 190 15.32 -11.03 -1.71
CA ILE A 190 14.08 -11.81 -1.70
C ILE A 190 14.07 -12.92 -2.74
N SER A 191 14.59 -12.69 -3.95
CA SER A 191 14.58 -13.70 -5.00
C SER A 191 15.43 -14.93 -4.65
N GLU A 192 16.61 -14.70 -4.07
CA GLU A 192 17.50 -15.75 -3.55
C GLU A 192 16.85 -16.50 -2.39
N TRP A 193 16.22 -15.78 -1.46
CA TRP A 193 15.52 -16.40 -0.34
C TRP A 193 14.34 -17.27 -0.80
N ILE A 194 13.55 -16.80 -1.76
CA ILE A 194 12.44 -17.56 -2.35
C ILE A 194 12.94 -18.87 -2.96
N GLN A 195 14.01 -18.81 -3.76
CA GLN A 195 14.60 -19.98 -4.39
C GLN A 195 15.12 -20.98 -3.35
N LYS A 196 15.86 -20.49 -2.35
CA LYS A 196 16.45 -21.31 -1.28
C LYS A 196 15.39 -22.00 -0.43
N ASN A 197 14.26 -21.34 -0.17
CA ASN A 197 13.20 -21.84 0.72
C ASN A 197 12.02 -22.46 -0.02
N ASN A 198 12.08 -22.57 -1.35
CA ASN A 198 11.02 -23.13 -2.19
C ASN A 198 9.64 -22.47 -1.94
N VAL A 199 9.64 -21.14 -1.82
CA VAL A 199 8.42 -20.34 -1.62
C VAL A 199 7.76 -20.05 -2.96
N GLU A 200 6.44 -20.14 -3.03
CA GLU A 200 5.71 -19.86 -4.27
C GLU A 200 5.59 -18.34 -4.52
N ILE A 201 5.92 -17.91 -5.73
CA ILE A 201 5.73 -16.53 -6.18
C ILE A 201 5.41 -16.51 -7.67
N SER A 202 4.62 -15.52 -8.09
CA SER A 202 4.31 -15.35 -9.51
C SER A 202 5.55 -14.90 -10.31
N LYS A 203 5.65 -15.35 -11.57
CA LYS A 203 6.79 -15.01 -12.46
C LYS A 203 6.98 -13.51 -12.67
N ASN A 204 5.90 -12.72 -12.58
CA ASN A 204 5.99 -11.28 -12.72
C ASN A 204 6.55 -10.62 -11.47
N TYR A 205 6.32 -11.17 -10.28
CA TYR A 205 6.79 -10.59 -9.03
C TYR A 205 8.24 -10.95 -8.70
N ILE A 206 8.73 -12.11 -9.12
CA ILE A 206 10.10 -12.57 -8.84
C ILE A 206 11.21 -11.80 -9.59
N ARG A 207 10.85 -10.84 -10.45
CA ARG A 207 11.81 -10.04 -11.21
C ARG A 207 12.66 -9.16 -10.30
N GLU A 208 13.90 -8.92 -10.73
CA GLU A 208 14.87 -8.09 -10.01
C GLU A 208 14.39 -6.64 -9.83
N ASP A 209 13.82 -6.05 -10.87
CA ASP A 209 13.28 -4.69 -10.78
C ASP A 209 11.96 -4.60 -9.99
N ARG A 210 11.46 -5.71 -9.44
CA ARG A 210 10.17 -5.80 -8.72
C ARG A 210 10.34 -6.41 -7.33
N GLU A 211 9.33 -7.13 -6.83
CA GLU A 211 9.33 -7.72 -5.48
C GLU A 211 10.49 -8.71 -5.27
N GLY A 212 10.97 -9.36 -6.33
CA GLY A 212 12.08 -10.29 -6.28
C GLY A 212 13.42 -9.65 -5.92
N GLY A 213 13.76 -8.49 -6.50
CA GLY A 213 15.03 -7.81 -6.21
C GLY A 213 14.98 -6.88 -5.00
N LEU A 214 14.07 -7.16 -4.07
CA LEU A 214 13.97 -6.40 -2.84
C LEU A 214 15.02 -6.89 -1.82
N ASP A 215 15.68 -5.95 -1.16
CA ASP A 215 16.58 -6.21 -0.04
C ASP A 215 15.84 -5.92 1.27
N ALA A 216 15.19 -6.94 1.82
CA ALA A 216 14.43 -6.80 3.07
C ALA A 216 15.37 -6.75 4.27
N VAL A 217 15.19 -5.78 5.17
CA VAL A 217 15.97 -5.70 6.42
C VAL A 217 15.71 -6.92 7.30
N GLY A 218 16.78 -7.57 7.72
CA GLY A 218 16.76 -8.76 8.54
C GLY A 218 17.06 -10.03 7.76
N THR A 219 17.20 -11.12 8.51
CA THR A 219 17.53 -12.45 7.98
C THR A 219 16.69 -13.52 8.67
N GLY A 220 16.71 -14.74 8.13
CA GLY A 220 16.04 -15.88 8.76
C GLY A 220 14.51 -15.89 8.64
N PHE A 221 13.95 -15.20 7.64
CA PHE A 221 12.51 -15.23 7.39
C PHE A 221 12.00 -16.66 7.12
N PRO A 222 10.87 -17.06 7.73
CA PRO A 222 10.32 -18.40 7.53
C PRO A 222 9.70 -18.53 6.14
N GLY A 223 10.11 -19.55 5.38
CA GLY A 223 9.44 -19.94 4.15
C GLY A 223 8.18 -20.74 4.47
N ILE A 224 7.07 -20.06 4.77
CA ILE A 224 5.82 -20.73 5.14
C ILE A 224 5.27 -21.47 3.91
N PRO A 225 5.12 -22.80 3.95
CA PRO A 225 4.56 -23.56 2.85
C PRO A 225 3.14 -23.11 2.54
N ARG A 226 2.74 -23.14 1.26
CA ARG A 226 1.37 -22.80 0.84
C ARG A 226 0.31 -23.58 1.62
N ALA A 227 0.56 -24.86 1.94
CA ALA A 227 -0.37 -25.69 2.70
C ALA A 227 -0.72 -25.09 4.08
N ASP A 228 0.23 -24.40 4.71
CA ASP A 228 0.06 -23.80 6.04
C ASP A 228 -0.60 -22.41 5.97
N LEU A 229 -0.67 -21.81 4.77
CA LEU A 229 -1.35 -20.54 4.51
C LEU A 229 -2.82 -20.72 4.11
N MET A 230 -3.26 -21.96 3.86
CA MET A 230 -4.61 -22.25 3.35
C MET A 230 -5.57 -22.57 4.49
N VAL A 231 -6.72 -21.88 4.50
CA VAL A 231 -7.85 -22.22 5.39
C VAL A 231 -8.50 -23.56 5.00
N LEU A 232 -8.45 -23.91 3.72
CA LEU A 232 -9.02 -25.13 3.17
C LEU A 232 -7.95 -26.20 3.02
N SER A 233 -8.30 -27.45 3.37
CA SER A 233 -7.46 -28.60 3.01
C SER A 233 -7.34 -28.71 1.49
N GLU A 234 -6.31 -29.40 1.00
CA GLU A 234 -6.11 -29.58 -0.44
C GLU A 234 -7.31 -30.27 -1.12
N GLU A 235 -7.94 -31.23 -0.44
CA GLU A 235 -9.14 -31.90 -0.92
C GLU A 235 -10.36 -30.97 -0.96
N GLN A 236 -10.54 -30.12 0.04
CA GLN A 236 -11.60 -29.10 0.06
C GLN A 236 -11.38 -28.07 -1.04
N TRP A 237 -10.15 -27.59 -1.21
CA TRP A 237 -9.77 -26.68 -2.27
C TRP A 237 -10.07 -27.27 -3.66
N LYS A 238 -9.61 -28.50 -3.94
CA LYS A 238 -9.86 -29.16 -5.23
C LYS A 238 -11.34 -29.30 -5.56
N ARG A 239 -12.18 -29.59 -4.55
CA ARG A 239 -13.63 -29.69 -4.71
C ARG A 239 -14.31 -28.34 -4.90
N GLY A 240 -13.88 -27.31 -4.17
CA GLY A 240 -14.59 -26.04 -4.03
C GLY A 240 -14.01 -24.83 -4.78
N GLN A 241 -12.81 -24.91 -5.35
CA GLN A 241 -12.10 -23.75 -5.90
C GLN A 241 -12.91 -22.96 -6.93
N LYS A 242 -13.73 -23.62 -7.77
CA LYS A 242 -14.59 -22.93 -8.75
C LYS A 242 -15.60 -21.96 -8.11
N GLN A 243 -15.95 -22.16 -6.84
CA GLN A 243 -16.81 -21.24 -6.10
C GLN A 243 -16.06 -20.09 -5.44
N LEU A 244 -14.72 -20.11 -5.49
CA LEU A 244 -13.84 -19.15 -4.80
C LEU A 244 -12.95 -18.36 -5.77
N LEU A 245 -12.89 -18.77 -7.04
CA LEU A 245 -12.11 -18.11 -8.07
C LEU A 245 -12.91 -16.99 -8.74
N TYR A 246 -12.29 -15.82 -8.86
CA TYR A 246 -12.90 -14.65 -9.51
C TYR A 246 -13.33 -14.96 -10.95
N GLU A 247 -12.53 -15.70 -11.70
CA GLU A 247 -12.82 -16.06 -13.10
C GLU A 247 -14.12 -16.86 -13.21
N SER A 248 -14.39 -17.72 -12.23
CA SER A 248 -15.62 -18.52 -12.20
C SER A 248 -16.83 -17.63 -11.90
N TRP A 249 -16.70 -16.71 -10.95
CA TRP A 249 -17.74 -15.71 -10.65
C TRP A 249 -17.99 -14.78 -11.84
N ALA A 250 -16.93 -14.31 -12.50
CA ALA A 250 -17.01 -13.42 -13.66
C ALA A 250 -17.73 -14.10 -14.83
N ALA A 251 -17.37 -15.35 -15.14
CA ALA A 251 -18.04 -16.14 -16.18
C ALA A 251 -19.52 -16.37 -15.86
N GLU A 252 -19.85 -16.71 -14.61
CA GLU A 252 -21.24 -16.89 -14.18
C GLU A 252 -22.05 -15.60 -14.31
N MET A 253 -21.49 -14.46 -13.90
CA MET A 253 -22.14 -13.15 -14.03
C MET A 253 -22.34 -12.74 -15.48
N GLN A 254 -21.36 -13.01 -16.36
CA GLN A 254 -21.50 -12.79 -17.80
C GLN A 254 -22.64 -13.62 -18.39
N ALA A 255 -22.71 -14.91 -18.06
CA ALA A 255 -23.77 -15.80 -18.53
C ALA A 255 -25.16 -15.33 -18.05
N ARG A 256 -25.29 -14.93 -16.78
CA ARG A 256 -26.54 -14.37 -16.22
C ARG A 256 -26.97 -13.08 -16.90
N ASN A 257 -26.03 -12.22 -17.26
CA ASN A 257 -26.32 -10.96 -17.95
C ASN A 257 -26.70 -11.18 -19.43
N ALA A 258 -26.15 -12.20 -20.10
CA ALA A 258 -26.52 -12.56 -21.47
C ALA A 258 -27.90 -13.24 -21.58
N ALA A 259 -28.40 -13.79 -20.47
CA ALA A 259 -29.72 -14.40 -20.38
C ALA A 259 -30.86 -13.42 -20.00
N ARG A 260 -30.55 -12.12 -19.86
CA ARG A 260 -31.50 -11.03 -19.61
C ARG A 260 -31.70 -10.20 -20.87
#